data_AF-A0A521LLF9-F1
#
_entry.id   AF-A0A521LLF9-F1
#
_cell.length_a   1.000
_cell.length_b   1.000
_cell.length_c   1.000
_cell.angle_alpha   90.00
_cell.angle_beta   90.00
_cell.angle_gamma   90.00
#
_symmetry.space_group_name_H-M   'P 1'
#
loop_
_entity.id
_entity.type
_entity.pdbx_description
1 polymer ?
#
loop_
_entity_poly.entity_id
_entity_poly.type
_entity_poly.pdbx_seq_one_letter_code
_entity_poly.pdbx_strand_id
1 'polypeptide(L)'
;MKPTFVTIDRHPGRSAQTIGVARALGTDPDLIHEPSVGVVGTKGDSQCYLGVLSKVEAIHAQLKARIGTGPNQLKMRLVQPEYTIATSDG
;
A
#
# COMPACT_ATOMS: atom_id res chain seq x y z
N MET A 1 19.49 -21.25 -33.19
CA MET A 1 19.66 -20.85 -31.78
C MET A 1 18.42 -21.24 -31.01
N LYS A 2 18.55 -21.91 -29.86
CA LYS A 2 17.43 -22.15 -28.95
C LYS A 2 17.10 -20.81 -28.27
N PRO A 3 15.83 -20.36 -28.21
CA PRO A 3 15.50 -19.15 -27.49
C PRO A 3 15.86 -19.34 -26.01
N THR A 4 16.76 -18.52 -25.49
CA THR A 4 17.04 -18.45 -24.06
C THR A 4 15.95 -17.56 -23.46
N PHE A 5 14.92 -18.18 -22.89
CA PHE A 5 13.90 -17.42 -22.16
C PHE A 5 14.54 -16.82 -20.90
N VAL A 6 14.62 -15.50 -20.84
CA VAL A 6 15.01 -14.78 -19.62
C VAL A 6 13.77 -14.71 -18.72
N THR A 7 13.78 -15.49 -17.65
CA THR A 7 12.73 -15.42 -16.63
C THR A 7 12.96 -14.18 -15.77
N ILE A 8 12.20 -13.12 -16.03
CA ILE A 8 12.27 -11.84 -15.30
C ILE A 8 11.66 -11.99 -13.89
N ASP A 9 10.58 -12.77 -13.77
CA ASP A 9 9.91 -13.02 -12.49
C ASP A 9 9.23 -14.40 -12.50
N ARG A 10 9.12 -15.04 -11.32
CA ARG A 10 8.49 -16.36 -11.18
C ARG A 10 6.95 -16.30 -11.14
N HIS A 11 6.38 -15.13 -10.86
CA HIS A 11 4.93 -14.92 -10.72
C HIS A 11 4.48 -13.66 -11.47
N PRO A 12 4.64 -13.63 -12.81
CA PRO A 12 4.50 -12.40 -13.60
C PRO A 12 3.14 -11.72 -13.43
N GLY A 13 2.06 -12.48 -13.24
CA GLY A 13 0.73 -11.94 -12.95
C GLY A 13 0.65 -11.22 -11.60
N ARG A 14 1.26 -11.79 -10.55
CA ARG A 14 1.31 -11.15 -9.22
C ARG A 14 2.11 -9.86 -9.27
N SER A 15 3.24 -9.87 -9.98
CA SER A 15 4.13 -8.72 -10.12
C SER A 15 3.49 -7.61 -10.96
N ALA A 16 2.75 -7.95 -12.02
CA ALA A 16 2.00 -6.96 -12.80
C ALA A 16 0.97 -6.19 -11.93
N GLN A 17 0.27 -6.89 -11.03
CA GLN A 17 -0.70 -6.27 -10.12
C GLN A 17 -0.02 -5.29 -9.14
N THR A 18 1.07 -5.71 -8.49
CA THR A 18 1.79 -4.84 -7.55
C THR A 18 2.46 -3.65 -8.23
N ILE A 19 2.96 -3.81 -9.45
CA ILE A 19 3.46 -2.71 -10.29
C ILE A 19 2.33 -1.72 -10.61
N GLY A 20 1.14 -2.23 -10.97
CA GLY A 20 -0.03 -1.39 -11.23
C GLY A 20 -0.41 -0.54 -10.02
N VAL A 21 -0.46 -1.16 -8.84
CA VAL A 21 -0.72 -0.46 -7.57
C VAL A 21 0.35 0.59 -7.28
N ALA A 22 1.64 0.25 -7.43
CA ALA A 22 2.73 1.18 -7.19
C ALA A 22 2.61 2.43 -8.09
N ARG A 23 2.31 2.24 -9.37
CA ARG A 23 2.07 3.35 -10.32
C ARG A 23 0.86 4.19 -9.95
N ALA A 24 -0.26 3.56 -9.61
CA ALA A 24 -1.49 4.26 -9.22
C ALA A 24 -1.30 5.09 -7.94
N LEU A 25 -0.53 4.58 -6.98
CA LEU A 25 -0.22 5.27 -5.73
C LEU A 25 0.95 6.26 -5.86
N GLY A 26 1.69 6.25 -6.97
CA GLY A 26 2.90 7.06 -7.16
C GLY A 26 4.03 6.68 -6.20
N THR A 27 4.23 5.37 -6.00
CA THR A 27 5.36 4.80 -5.25
C THR A 27 6.31 4.04 -6.19
N ASP A 28 7.52 3.78 -5.72
CA ASP A 28 8.57 3.12 -6.50
C ASP A 28 8.19 1.67 -6.91
N PRO A 29 8.11 1.34 -8.21
CA PRO A 29 7.87 -0.02 -8.69
C PRO A 29 8.98 -1.02 -8.31
N ASP A 30 10.17 -0.58 -7.94
CA ASP A 30 11.25 -1.49 -7.53
C ASP A 30 10.99 -2.09 -6.13
N LEU A 31 10.10 -1.48 -5.34
CA LEU A 31 9.72 -1.96 -4.01
C LEU A 31 8.62 -3.03 -4.02
N ILE A 32 8.16 -3.50 -5.18
CA ILE A 32 7.00 -4.41 -5.30
C ILE A 32 7.20 -5.77 -4.59
N HIS A 33 8.44 -6.17 -4.34
CA HIS A 33 8.79 -7.41 -3.65
C HIS A 33 9.08 -7.21 -2.16
N GLU A 34 9.09 -5.97 -1.69
CA GLU A 34 9.27 -5.64 -0.28
C GLU A 34 7.99 -5.90 0.53
N PRO A 35 8.10 -6.01 1.88
CA PRO A 35 6.94 -6.14 2.75
C PRO A 35 5.93 -5.01 2.53
N SER A 36 4.64 -5.33 2.63
CA SER A 36 3.57 -4.35 2.47
C SER A 36 3.23 -3.64 3.77
N VAL A 37 2.93 -2.36 3.67
CA VAL A 37 2.34 -1.55 4.75
C VAL A 37 1.09 -0.84 4.23
N GLY A 38 0.07 -0.74 5.08
CA GLY A 38 -1.21 -0.10 4.78
C GLY A 38 -1.82 0.54 6.01
N VAL A 39 -2.89 1.29 5.80
CA VAL A 39 -3.65 1.93 6.88
C VAL A 39 -5.10 1.46 6.75
N VAL A 40 -5.64 0.91 7.84
CA VAL A 40 -7.04 0.49 7.92
C VAL A 40 -7.78 1.42 8.86
N GLY A 41 -8.86 2.02 8.38
CA GLY A 41 -9.79 2.81 9.18
C GLY A 41 -11.01 2.00 9.59
N THR A 42 -11.53 2.23 10.79
CA THR A 42 -12.77 1.63 11.25
C THR A 42 -13.88 2.69 11.27
N LYS A 43 -15.03 2.41 10.65
CA LYS A 43 -16.16 3.33 10.55
C LYS A 43 -17.46 2.69 11.09
N GLY A 44 -18.45 3.53 11.38
CA GLY A 44 -19.79 3.13 11.83
C GLY A 44 -20.69 4.36 11.95
N ASP A 45 -21.87 4.19 12.50
CA ASP A 45 -22.95 5.19 12.60
C ASP A 45 -22.97 5.92 13.96
N SER A 46 -21.81 6.17 14.55
CA SER A 46 -21.66 6.93 15.79
C SER A 46 -20.61 8.04 15.70
N GLN A 47 -20.65 8.96 16.67
CA GLN A 47 -19.71 10.08 16.76
C GLN A 47 -18.24 9.62 16.91
N CYS A 48 -18.01 8.42 17.45
CA CYS A 48 -16.68 7.84 17.62
C CYS A 48 -15.90 7.71 16.30
N TYR A 49 -16.61 7.60 15.17
CA TYR A 49 -16.00 7.41 13.86
C TYR A 49 -15.78 8.71 13.08
N LEU A 50 -16.21 9.85 13.64
CA LEU A 50 -15.99 11.16 13.01
C LEU A 50 -14.48 11.43 12.88
N GLY A 51 -14.07 11.81 11.66
CA GLY A 51 -12.68 12.12 11.35
C GLY A 51 -11.76 10.92 11.13
N VAL A 52 -12.26 9.67 11.18
CA VAL A 52 -11.42 8.48 10.86
C VAL A 52 -10.87 8.57 9.44
N LEU A 53 -11.69 8.97 8.46
CA LEU A 53 -11.23 9.13 7.07
C LEU A 53 -10.05 10.10 6.97
N SER A 54 -10.16 11.30 7.53
CA SER A 54 -9.08 12.29 7.50
C SER A 54 -7.81 11.80 8.20
N LYS A 55 -7.94 11.02 9.28
CA LYS A 55 -6.78 10.43 9.99
C LYS A 55 -6.09 9.38 9.13
N VAL A 56 -6.86 8.49 8.50
CA VAL A 56 -6.34 7.45 7.61
C VAL A 56 -5.59 8.06 6.44
N GLU A 57 -6.18 9.04 5.75
CA GLU A 57 -5.54 9.73 4.63
C GLU A 57 -4.24 10.43 5.07
N ALA A 58 -4.24 11.09 6.22
CA ALA A 58 -3.05 11.76 6.74
C ALA A 58 -1.91 10.77 7.07
N ILE A 59 -2.22 9.64 7.72
CA ILE A 59 -1.22 8.60 8.02
C ILE A 59 -0.72 7.96 6.73
N HIS A 60 -1.61 7.67 5.77
CA HIS A 60 -1.26 7.09 4.48
C HIS A 60 -0.31 8.00 3.69
N ALA A 61 -0.60 9.29 3.62
CA ALA A 61 0.26 10.28 2.99
C ALA A 61 1.64 10.37 3.66
N GLN A 62 1.70 10.29 4.99
CA GLN A 62 2.96 10.28 5.73
C GLN A 62 3.78 8.99 5.51
N LEU A 63 3.12 7.83 5.43
CA LEU A 63 3.79 6.59 5.04
C LEU A 63 4.36 6.70 3.64
N LYS A 64 3.57 7.19 2.68
CA LYS A 64 4.03 7.42 1.29
C LYS A 64 5.28 8.30 1.24
N ALA A 65 5.30 9.39 2.00
CA ALA A 65 6.45 10.32 2.02
C ALA A 65 7.74 9.71 2.60
N ARG A 66 7.64 8.65 3.40
CA ARG A 66 8.80 7.99 4.04
C ARG A 66 9.25 6.73 3.31
N ILE A 67 8.43 6.20 2.40
CA ILE A 67 8.76 5.01 1.61
C ILE A 67 9.75 5.37 0.50
N GLY A 68 10.75 4.51 0.30
CA GLY A 68 11.78 4.69 -0.73
C GLY A 68 13.02 3.85 -0.46
N THR A 69 14.05 4.07 -1.27
CA THR A 69 15.31 3.30 -1.26
C THR A 69 16.50 4.07 -0.66
N GLY A 70 16.31 5.35 -0.32
CA GLY A 70 17.34 6.23 0.22
C GLY A 70 17.65 6.01 1.71
N PRO A 71 18.68 6.70 2.24
CA PRO A 71 19.03 6.64 3.66
C PRO A 71 17.84 7.03 4.55
N ASN A 72 17.58 6.24 5.60
CA ASN A 72 16.46 6.42 6.54
C ASN A 72 15.05 6.30 5.93
N GLN A 73 14.91 5.87 4.67
CA GLN A 73 13.61 5.56 4.08
C GLN A 73 13.18 4.12 4.38
N LEU A 74 11.86 3.91 4.33
CA LEU A 74 11.24 2.62 4.56
C LEU A 74 11.18 1.84 3.24
N LYS A 75 11.93 0.73 3.16
CA LYS A 75 11.84 -0.22 2.04
C LYS A 75 10.58 -1.08 2.21
N MET A 76 9.43 -0.51 1.87
CA MET A 76 8.13 -1.16 1.98
C MET A 76 7.27 -0.81 0.77
N ARG A 77 6.35 -1.70 0.42
CA ARG A 77 5.30 -1.47 -0.56
C ARG A 77 4.07 -0.86 0.11
N LEU A 78 3.66 0.32 -0.32
CA LEU A 78 2.40 0.91 0.14
C LEU A 78 1.19 0.24 -0.53
N VAL A 79 0.15 -0.06 0.24
CA VAL A 79 -1.16 -0.47 -0.29
C VAL A 79 -2.19 0.66 -0.14
N GLN A 80 -3.31 0.56 -0.85
CA GLN A 80 -4.39 1.54 -0.74
C GLN A 80 -4.97 1.57 0.68
N PRO A 81 -5.52 2.71 1.16
CA PRO A 81 -6.30 2.72 2.38
C PRO A 81 -7.48 1.76 2.31
N GLU A 82 -7.74 1.05 3.40
CA GLU A 82 -8.90 0.17 3.53
C GLU A 82 -9.78 0.60 4.71
N TYR A 83 -11.05 0.26 4.64
CA TYR A 83 -12.00 0.61 5.69
C TYR A 83 -12.88 -0.60 6.05
N THR A 84 -13.08 -0.80 7.35
CA THR A 84 -14.00 -1.81 7.90
C THR A 84 -15.13 -1.18 8.70
N ILE A 85 -16.18 -1.95 8.94
CA ILE A 85 -17.32 -1.55 9.78
C ILE A 85 -17.08 -1.94 11.24
N ALA A 86 -17.57 -1.12 12.16
CA ALA A 86 -17.67 -1.45 13.58
C ALA A 86 -18.98 -0.92 14.18
N THR A 87 -19.27 -1.45 15.37
CA THR A 87 -20.40 -1.08 16.20
C THR A 87 -19.92 -0.26 17.38
N SER A 88 -20.64 0.80 17.69
CA SER A 88 -20.42 1.62 18.89
C SER A 88 -21.01 0.94 20.12
N ASP A 89 -20.33 1.01 21.26
CA ASP A 89 -20.80 0.53 22.56
C ASP A 89 -21.56 1.60 23.37
N GLY A 90 -21.38 2.87 23.01
CA GLY A 90 -22.11 4.02 23.57
C GLY A 90 -23.59 4.09 23.20
#